data_AF-A0A3D0DFC3-F1
#
_entry.id   AF-A0A3D0DFC3-F1
#
_cell.length_a   1.000
_cell.length_b   1.000
_cell.length_c   1.000
_cell.angle_alpha   90.00
_cell.angle_beta   90.00
_cell.angle_gamma   90.00
#
_symmetry.space_group_name_H-M   'P 1'
#
loop_
_entity.id
_entity.type
_entity.pdbx_description
1 polymer ?
#
loop_
_entity_poly.entity_id
_entity_poly.type
_entity_poly.pdbx_seq_one_letter_code
_entity_poly.pdbx_strand_id
1 'polypeptide(L)'
;SERYAKDINDYVWTVAREEGSSAFADSVKHGVSDDHIPLLSAGIKAIDIIDFDYPYWHTHEDSPDKCSPESLSEVGRVLIAAIYNKRIEKF
;
A
#
# COMPACT_ATOMS: atom_id res chain seq x y z
N SER A 1 3.67 -7.70 4.91
CA SER A 1 4.04 -6.40 5.53
C SER A 1 3.93 -6.38 7.06
N GLU A 2 2.72 -6.50 7.63
CA GLU A 2 2.44 -6.27 9.07
C GLU A 2 3.40 -6.94 10.06
N ARG A 3 3.84 -8.17 9.80
CA ARG A 3 4.74 -8.90 10.72
C ARG A 3 6.21 -8.51 10.61
N TYR A 4 6.65 -8.00 9.45
CA TYR A 4 8.08 -7.91 9.09
C TYR A 4 8.55 -6.48 8.81
N ALA A 5 7.64 -5.58 8.46
CA ALA A 5 7.89 -4.15 8.20
C ALA A 5 6.81 -3.28 8.84
N LYS A 6 6.41 -3.61 10.08
CA LYS A 6 5.29 -2.96 10.79
C LYS A 6 5.46 -1.46 10.89
N ASP A 7 6.68 -0.99 11.17
CA ASP A 7 7.00 0.43 11.30
C ASP A 7 6.71 1.21 10.01
N ILE A 8 7.08 0.68 8.84
CA ILE A 8 6.78 1.32 7.56
C ILE A 8 5.28 1.19 7.24
N ASN A 9 4.67 0.05 7.57
CA ASN A 9 3.24 -0.18 7.36
C ASN A 9 2.39 0.85 8.13
N ASP A 10 2.62 0.98 9.44
CA ASP A 10 1.92 1.90 10.34
C ASP A 10 2.16 3.36 9.92
N TYR A 11 3.38 3.68 9.45
CA TYR A 11 3.71 5.01 8.96
C TYR A 11 2.86 5.37 7.73
N VAL A 12 2.81 4.51 6.72
CA VAL A 12 2.04 4.77 5.49
C VAL A 12 0.55 4.86 5.78
N TRP A 13 -0.01 4.00 6.65
CA TRP A 13 -1.42 4.09 7.05
C TRP A 13 -1.72 5.33 7.89
N THR A 14 -0.77 5.80 8.71
CA THR A 14 -0.90 7.07 9.43
C THR A 14 -0.97 8.24 8.44
N VAL A 15 -0.08 8.28 7.45
CA VAL A 15 -0.09 9.29 6.39
C VAL A 15 -1.40 9.22 5.60
N ALA A 16 -1.90 8.02 5.27
CA ALA A 16 -3.16 7.85 4.56
C ALA A 16 -4.34 8.50 5.32
N ARG A 17 -4.39 8.30 6.64
CA ARG A 17 -5.40 8.93 7.51
C ARG A 17 -5.24 10.44 7.59
N GLU A 18 -4.02 10.96 7.67
CA GLU A 18 -3.73 12.40 7.69
C GLU A 18 -4.12 13.08 6.36
N GLU A 19 -3.91 12.38 5.25
CA GLU A 19 -4.37 12.77 3.93
C GLU A 19 -5.90 12.54 3.76
N GLY A 20 -6.59 11.97 4.74
CA GLY A 20 -8.03 11.73 4.66
C GLY A 20 -8.44 10.78 3.53
N SER A 21 -7.57 9.85 3.15
CA SER A 21 -7.90 8.81 2.17
C SER A 21 -8.88 7.80 2.78
N SER A 22 -9.89 7.41 2.00
CA SER A 22 -10.83 6.34 2.35
C SER A 22 -10.44 4.98 1.79
N ALA A 23 -9.48 4.92 0.86
CA ALA A 23 -9.03 3.67 0.23
C ALA A 23 -8.19 2.79 1.16
N PHE A 24 -7.56 3.35 2.19
CA PHE A 24 -6.67 2.61 3.11
C PHE A 24 -7.43 2.13 4.35
N ALA A 25 -7.97 0.90 4.30
CA ALA A 25 -8.60 0.28 5.46
C ALA A 25 -7.57 -0.12 6.52
N ASP A 26 -7.69 0.41 7.74
CA ASP A 26 -6.77 0.13 8.87
C ASP A 26 -7.15 -1.17 9.60
N SER A 27 -7.03 -2.29 8.89
CA SER A 27 -7.26 -3.62 9.44
C SER A 27 -6.51 -4.69 8.64
N VAL A 28 -6.07 -5.74 9.34
CA VAL A 28 -5.41 -6.88 8.70
C VAL A 28 -6.46 -7.82 8.11
N LYS A 29 -6.36 -8.08 6.80
CA LYS A 29 -7.31 -8.95 6.08
C LYS A 29 -6.71 -10.32 5.72
N HIS A 30 -5.67 -10.34 4.89
CA HIS A 30 -5.07 -11.55 4.35
C HIS A 30 -3.54 -11.55 4.47
N GLY A 31 -2.95 -12.74 4.43
CA GLY A 31 -1.53 -12.91 4.10
C GLY A 31 -1.41 -13.23 2.61
N VAL A 32 -0.49 -12.57 1.92
CA VAL A 32 -0.28 -12.75 0.47
C VAL A 32 1.19 -12.96 0.16
N SER A 33 1.46 -13.81 -0.83
CA SER A 33 2.79 -13.96 -1.41
C SER A 33 2.90 -13.04 -2.61
N ASP A 34 3.76 -12.03 -2.49
CA ASP A 34 4.02 -11.03 -3.52
C ASP A 34 5.51 -10.62 -3.45
N ASP A 35 5.94 -9.75 -4.36
CA ASP A 35 7.33 -9.33 -4.55
C ASP A 35 7.96 -8.67 -3.30
N HIS A 36 7.14 -8.21 -2.35
CA HIS A 36 7.62 -7.70 -1.07
C HIS A 36 8.28 -8.79 -0.20
N ILE A 37 7.94 -10.08 -0.35
CA ILE A 37 8.48 -11.17 0.47
C ILE A 37 9.98 -11.41 0.21
N PRO A 38 10.45 -11.55 -1.04
CA PRO A 38 11.89 -11.64 -1.33
C PRO A 38 12.68 -10.44 -0.79
N LEU A 39 12.13 -9.22 -0.90
CA LEU A 39 12.76 -8.00 -0.37
C LEU A 39 12.92 -8.07 1.16
N LEU A 40 11.85 -8.44 1.86
CA LEU A 40 11.88 -8.65 3.31
C LEU A 40 12.90 -9.71 3.71
N SER A 41 12.98 -10.81 2.96
CA SER A 41 13.94 -11.90 3.19
C SER A 41 15.39 -11.47 3.00
N ALA A 42 15.63 -10.49 2.11
CA ALA A 42 16.93 -9.86 1.90
C ALA A 42 17.25 -8.75 2.94
N GLY A 43 16.36 -8.51 3.92
CA GLY A 43 16.52 -7.48 4.94
C GLY A 43 16.09 -6.08 4.51
N ILE A 44 15.47 -5.93 3.33
CA ILE A 44 14.91 -4.66 2.87
C ILE A 44 13.45 -4.60 3.35
N LYS A 45 13.14 -3.63 4.22
CA LYS A 45 11.76 -3.42 4.66
C LYS A 45 10.92 -2.97 3.48
N ALA A 46 9.94 -3.80 3.10
CA ALA A 46 9.00 -3.54 2.04
C ALA A 46 7.58 -3.76 2.53
N ILE A 47 6.66 -2.94 2.04
CA ILE A 47 5.22 -3.11 2.21
C ILE A 47 4.56 -3.31 0.85
N ASP A 48 3.31 -3.73 0.88
CA ASP A 48 2.50 -4.05 -0.28
C ASP A 48 1.13 -3.40 -0.10
N ILE A 49 0.73 -2.59 -1.07
CA ILE A 49 -0.55 -1.87 -1.09
C ILE A 49 -1.36 -2.50 -2.21
N ILE A 50 -2.31 -3.35 -1.82
CA ILE A 50 -3.01 -4.25 -2.73
C ILE A 50 -4.50 -4.32 -2.36
N ASP A 51 -5.35 -4.38 -3.39
CA ASP A 51 -6.78 -4.60 -3.26
C ASP A 51 -7.12 -6.09 -3.41
N PHE A 52 -7.85 -6.64 -2.45
CA PHE A 52 -8.35 -8.03 -2.48
C PHE A 52 -9.83 -8.14 -2.88
N ASP A 53 -10.53 -7.02 -3.04
CA ASP A 53 -11.94 -6.95 -3.41
C ASP A 53 -12.12 -6.53 -4.89
N TYR A 54 -11.13 -6.82 -5.75
CA TYR A 54 -11.16 -6.54 -7.18
C TYR A 54 -11.61 -7.77 -8.01
N PRO A 55 -12.84 -7.80 -8.54
CA PRO A 55 -13.43 -9.00 -9.15
C PRO A 55 -12.83 -9.37 -10.51
N TYR A 56 -12.16 -8.44 -11.18
CA TYR A 56 -11.63 -8.64 -12.53
C TYR A 56 -10.22 -9.24 -12.55
N TRP A 57 -9.59 -9.44 -11.39
CA TRP A 57 -8.26 -10.02 -11.27
C TRP A 57 -8.13 -11.35 -12.05
N HIS A 58 -7.10 -11.45 -12.88
CA HIS A 58 -6.84 -12.62 -13.74
C HIS A 58 -7.98 -12.98 -14.71
N THR A 59 -8.75 -11.98 -15.15
CA THR A 59 -9.76 -12.15 -16.20
C THR A 59 -9.41 -11.33 -17.45
N HIS A 60 -10.09 -11.61 -18.56
CA HIS A 60 -9.99 -10.76 -19.76
C HIS A 60 -10.67 -9.39 -19.59
N GLU A 61 -11.42 -9.19 -18.50
CA GLU A 61 -12.07 -7.92 -18.16
C GLU A 61 -11.16 -6.99 -17.34
N ASP A 62 -9.96 -7.45 -16.98
CA ASP A 62 -8.92 -6.59 -16.41
C ASP A 62 -8.33 -5.69 -17.50
N SER A 63 -9.11 -4.70 -17.89
CA SER A 63 -8.81 -3.75 -18.95
C SER A 63 -8.79 -2.32 -18.43
N PRO A 64 -8.16 -1.37 -19.16
CA PRO A 64 -7.98 0.01 -18.68
C PRO A 64 -9.27 0.77 -18.31
N ASP A 65 -10.44 0.32 -18.76
CA ASP A 65 -11.74 0.88 -18.35
C ASP A 65 -12.10 0.61 -16.88
N LYS A 66 -11.40 -0.32 -16.20
CA LYS A 66 -11.55 -0.56 -14.75
C LYS A 66 -10.65 0.34 -13.90
N CYS A 67 -9.71 1.07 -14.52
CA CYS A 67 -8.87 2.02 -13.80
C CYS A 67 -9.68 3.24 -13.37
N SER A 68 -9.51 3.66 -12.11
CA SER A 68 -10.11 4.89 -11.57
C SER A 68 -9.04 5.97 -11.38
N PRO A 69 -9.19 7.16 -11.99
CA PRO A 69 -8.35 8.31 -11.70
C PRO A 69 -8.35 8.70 -10.22
N GLU A 70 -9.48 8.52 -9.54
CA GLU A 70 -9.65 8.80 -8.12
C GLU A 70 -8.82 7.84 -7.26
N SER A 71 -8.89 6.54 -7.54
CA SER A 71 -8.08 5.52 -6.85
C SER A 71 -6.58 5.76 -7.05
N LEU A 72 -6.16 6.02 -8.29
CA LEU A 72 -4.76 6.34 -8.60
C LEU A 72 -4.28 7.62 -7.89
N SER A 73 -5.13 8.64 -7.84
CA SER A 73 -4.85 9.89 -7.14
C SER A 73 -4.73 9.69 -5.62
N GLU A 74 -5.61 8.89 -5.01
CA GLU A 74 -5.55 8.59 -3.58
C GLU A 74 -4.25 7.89 -3.20
N VAL A 75 -3.91 6.78 -3.86
CA VAL A 75 -2.67 6.04 -3.59
C VAL A 75 -1.45 6.92 -3.85
N GLY A 76 -1.44 7.64 -4.97
CA GLY A 76 -0.33 8.51 -5.36
C GLY A 76 -0.09 9.64 -4.34
N ARG A 77 -1.15 10.30 -3.87
CA ARG A 77 -1.07 11.38 -2.89
C ARG A 77 -0.53 10.89 -1.55
N VAL A 78 -1.02 9.75 -1.06
CA VAL A 78 -0.52 9.14 0.19
C VAL A 78 0.96 8.80 0.08
N LEU A 79 1.38 8.17 -1.02
CA LEU A 79 2.80 7.80 -1.20
C LEU A 79 3.71 9.02 -1.39
N ILE A 80 3.27 10.04 -2.13
CA ILE A 80 4.02 11.30 -2.25
C ILE A 80 4.17 11.95 -0.88
N ALA A 81 3.10 12.05 -0.10
CA ALA A 81 3.16 12.57 1.26
C ALA A 81 4.12 11.73 2.12
N ALA A 82 4.05 10.40 2.07
CA ALA A 82 4.94 9.53 2.85
C ALA A 82 6.42 9.66 2.45
N ILE A 83 6.73 9.87 1.16
CA ILE A 83 8.12 9.98 0.68
C ILE A 83 8.71 11.36 0.98
N TYR A 84 7.94 12.42 0.76
CA TYR A 84 8.44 13.80 0.88
C TYR A 84 8.28 14.40 2.27
N ASN A 85 7.30 13.94 3.05
CA ASN A 85 7.07 14.41 4.41
C ASN A 85 7.97 13.60 5.36
N LYS A 86 9.28 13.89 5.34
CA LYS A 86 10.29 13.21 6.16
C LYS A 86 10.05 13.42 7.66
N ARG A 87 9.15 12.61 8.23
CA ARG A 87 9.07 12.30 9.67
C ARG A 87 9.65 10.94 10.00
N ILE A 88 10.45 10.36 9.11
CA ILE A 88 11.35 9.28 9.49
C ILE A 88 12.54 9.94 10.20
N GLU A 89 12.38 10.17 11.51
CA GLU A 89 13.55 10.32 12.38
C GLU A 89 14.37 9.04 12.25
N LYS A 90 15.47 9.15 11.51
CA LYS A 90 16.66 8.29 11.52
C LYS A 90 16.45 6.84 12.00
N PHE A 91 16.48 5.92 11.06
CA PHE A 91 17.19 4.65 11.24
C PHE A 91 18.41 4.65 10.32
#